data_AF-A0A849N706-F1
#
_entry.id   AF-A0A849N706-F1
#
_cell.length_a   1.000
_cell.length_b   1.000
_cell.length_c   1.000
_cell.angle_alpha   90.00
_cell.angle_beta   90.00
_cell.angle_gamma   90.00
#
_symmetry.space_group_name_H-M   'P 1'
#
loop_
_entity.id
_entity.type
_entity.pdbx_description
1 polymer ?
#
loop_
_entity_poly.entity_id
_entity_poly.type
_entity_poly.pdbx_seq_one_letter_code
_entity_poly.pdbx_strand_id
1 'polypeptide(L)' 'MPWPRARRRRPTRPWGLTWRVPEVAAEHARLAAAGIAVSPLRTGRKPGTRIFTLREAAFGVPTAVIGA' A
#
# COMPACT_ATOMS: atom_id res chain seq x y z
N MET A 1 22.76 -14.31 -37.87
CA MET A 1 22.26 -13.05 -37.27
C MET A 1 22.54 -13.07 -35.77
N PRO A 2 23.33 -12.13 -35.20
CA PRO A 2 23.54 -12.07 -33.75
C PRO A 2 22.36 -11.38 -33.05
N TRP A 3 22.00 -11.88 -31.86
CA TRP A 3 20.93 -11.36 -31.01
C TRP A 3 21.23 -9.94 -30.50
N PRO A 4 20.24 -9.04 -30.37
CA PRO A 4 20.46 -7.71 -29.81
C PRO A 4 20.95 -7.79 -28.35
N ARG A 5 21.96 -6.97 -28.01
CA ARG A 5 22.53 -6.89 -26.66
C ARG A 5 21.40 -6.69 -25.64
N ALA A 6 21.32 -7.59 -24.66
CA ALA A 6 20.34 -7.49 -23.58
C ALA A 6 20.44 -6.11 -22.91
N ARG A 7 19.34 -5.35 -22.89
CA ARG A 7 19.27 -4.07 -22.15
C ARG A 7 19.71 -4.33 -20.71
N ARG A 8 20.60 -3.49 -20.16
CA ARG A 8 20.95 -3.52 -18.73
C ARG A 8 19.65 -3.47 -17.93
N ARG A 9 19.27 -4.59 -17.31
CA ARG A 9 18.14 -4.63 -16.38
C ARG A 9 18.55 -3.83 -15.14
N ARG A 10 17.77 -2.81 -14.79
CA ARG A 10 17.91 -2.15 -13.49
C ARG A 10 17.48 -3.12 -12.40
N PRO A 11 18.03 -3.04 -11.18
CA PRO A 11 17.54 -3.84 -10.06
C PRO A 11 16.05 -3.58 -9.84
N THR A 12 15.26 -4.65 -9.77
CA THR A 12 13.84 -4.55 -9.38
C THR A 12 13.77 -4.23 -7.90
N ARG A 13 12.93 -3.27 -7.52
CA ARG A 13 12.60 -2.97 -6.12
C ARG A 13 11.10 -3.06 -5.92
N PRO A 14 10.62 -3.47 -4.74
CA PRO A 14 9.21 -3.35 -4.42
C PRO A 14 8.81 -1.88 -4.50
N TRP A 15 7.69 -1.60 -5.15
CA TRP A 15 7.19 -0.24 -5.36
C TRP A 15 6.01 0.11 -4.44
N GLY A 16 5.52 -0.88 -3.69
CA GLY A 16 4.46 -0.70 -2.69
C GLY A 16 4.09 -2.01 -2.02
N LEU A 17 3.46 -1.89 -0.86
CA LEU A 17 2.85 -2.98 -0.13
C LEU A 17 1.36 -2.67 0.09
N THR A 18 0.51 -3.69 -0.04
CA THR A 18 -0.91 -3.55 0.30
C THR A 18 -1.37 -4.75 1.06
N TRP A 19 -1.98 -4.53 2.22
CA TRP A 19 -2.55 -5.57 3.07
C TRP A 19 -4.07 -5.39 3.17
N ARG A 20 -4.76 -6.51 3.32
CA ARG A 20 -6.21 -6.55 3.49
C ARG A 20 -6.55 -6.77 4.96
N VAL A 21 -7.54 -6.03 5.45
CA VAL A 21 -8.14 -6.22 6.77
C VAL A 21 -9.64 -6.42 6.63
N PRO A 22 -10.29 -7.10 7.59
CA PRO A 22 -11.75 -7.24 7.60
C PRO A 22 -12.44 -5.90 7.85
N GLU A 23 -11.95 -5.11 8.83
CA GLU A 23 -12.61 -3.86 9.24
C GLU A 23 -11.66 -2.65 9.07
N VAL A 24 -11.70 -2.01 7.90
CA VAL A 24 -10.75 -0.94 7.52
C VAL A 24 -10.85 0.27 8.45
N ALA A 25 -12.07 0.63 8.87
CA ALA A 25 -12.27 1.78 9.76
C ALA A 25 -11.75 1.51 11.18
N ALA A 26 -11.95 0.29 11.69
CA ALA A 26 -11.44 -0.12 12.99
C ALA A 26 -9.91 -0.14 13.00
N GLU A 27 -9.29 -0.68 11.95
CA GLU A 27 -7.82 -0.69 11.83
C GLU A 27 -7.25 0.73 11.69
N HIS A 28 -7.91 1.60 10.91
CA HIS A 28 -7.53 3.01 10.81
C HIS A 28 -7.51 3.71 12.17
N ALA A 29 -8.58 3.53 12.95
CA ALA A 29 -8.68 4.08 14.30
C ALA A 29 -7.62 3.50 15.24
N ARG A 30 -7.38 2.19 15.19
CA ARG A 30 -6.35 1.51 15.99
C ARG A 30 -4.96 2.06 15.72
N LEU A 31 -4.59 2.20 14.45
CA LEU A 31 -3.27 2.71 14.05
C LEU A 31 -3.11 4.19 14.42
N ALA A 32 -4.14 5.01 14.20
CA ALA A 32 -4.13 6.41 14.61
C ALA A 32 -3.98 6.57 16.14
N ALA A 33 -4.70 5.76 16.93
CA ALA A 33 -4.61 5.74 18.38
C ALA A 33 -3.22 5.29 18.88
N ALA A 34 -2.54 4.44 18.11
CA ALA A 34 -1.15 4.04 18.36
C ALA A 34 -0.10 5.09 17.91
N GLY A 35 -0.53 6.26 17.44
CA GLY A 35 0.36 7.33 16.98
C GLY A 35 0.91 7.14 15.56
N ILE A 36 0.43 6.14 14.80
CA ILE A 36 0.86 5.92 13.42
C ILE A 36 0.12 6.91 12.52
N ALA A 37 0.88 7.73 11.80
CA ALA A 37 0.32 8.70 10.86
C ALA A 37 -0.34 8.00 9.66
N VAL A 38 -1.65 8.21 9.51
CA VAL A 38 -2.48 7.61 8.45
C VAL A 38 -3.18 8.69 7.62
N SER A 39 -3.51 8.37 6.36
CA SER A 39 -4.37 9.23 5.55
C SER A 39 -5.82 9.20 6.04
N PRO A 40 -6.66 10.17 5.65
CA PRO A 40 -8.10 10.01 5.77
C PRO A 40 -8.60 8.74 5.07
N LEU A 41 -9.64 8.13 5.60
CA LEU A 41 -10.33 6.99 4.98
C LEU A 41 -11.02 7.43 3.68
N ARG A 42 -10.86 6.63 2.64
CA ARG A 42 -11.47 6.86 1.32
C ARG A 42 -12.27 5.64 0.88
N THR A 43 -13.26 5.86 0.02
CA THR A 43 -13.92 4.77 -0.71
C THR A 43 -12.93 4.15 -1.69
N GLY A 44 -12.86 2.81 -1.67
CA GLY A 44 -12.02 2.03 -2.55
C GLY A 44 -12.62 1.88 -3.95
N ARG A 45 -11.84 1.31 -4.87
CA ARG A 45 -12.27 1.13 -6.27
C ARG A 45 -13.38 0.07 -6.43
N LYS A 46 -13.37 -0.98 -5.60
CA LYS A 46 -14.42 -2.02 -5.62
C LYS A 46 -15.60 -1.55 -4.76
N PRO A 47 -16.87 -1.77 -5.19
CA PRO A 47 -18.03 -1.45 -4.37
C PRO A 47 -17.93 -2.06 -2.97
N GLY A 48 -18.31 -1.27 -1.97
CA GLY A 48 -18.23 -1.65 -0.55
C GLY A 48 -16.84 -1.52 0.07
N THR A 49 -15.77 -1.32 -0.71
CA THR A 49 -14.42 -1.28 -0.15
C THR A 49 -14.00 0.10 0.38
N ARG A 50 -13.11 0.09 1.36
CA ARG A 50 -12.45 1.27 1.94
C ARG A 50 -10.94 1.13 1.82
N ILE A 51 -10.24 2.28 1.82
CA ILE A 51 -8.79 2.35 1.73
C ILE A 51 -8.23 3.51 2.55
N PHE A 52 -7.07 3.31 3.15
CA PHE A 52 -6.18 4.38 3.61
C PHE A 52 -4.71 3.99 3.39
N THR A 53 -3.81 4.96 3.51
CA THR A 53 -2.36 4.74 3.42
C THR A 53 -1.68 5.15 4.72
N LEU A 54 -0.59 4.48 5.06
CA LEU A 54 0.34 4.98 6.07
C LEU A 54 1.11 6.16 5.46
N ARG A 55 1.31 7.23 6.24
CA ARG A 55 2.05 8.43 5.80
C ARG A 55 3.55 8.19 5.80
N GLU A 56 4.01 7.36 6.72
CA GLU A 56 5.37 6.86 6.74
C GLU A 56 5.44 5.54 5.99
N ALA A 57 6.52 5.34 5.24
CA ALA A 57 6.76 4.13 4.49
C ALA A 57 7.08 2.98 5.46
N ALA A 58 6.05 2.25 5.88
CA ALA A 58 6.24 0.98 6.57
C ALA A 58 7.09 0.07 5.68
N PHE A 59 8.17 -0.50 6.24
CA PHE A 59 9.11 -1.36 5.52
C PHE A 59 9.79 -0.68 4.30
N GLY A 60 9.88 0.66 4.29
CA GLY A 60 10.59 1.41 3.25
C GLY A 60 9.86 1.53 1.92
N VAL A 61 8.58 1.11 1.84
CA VAL A 61 7.74 1.25 0.65
C VAL A 61 6.40 1.91 0.97
N PRO A 62 5.76 2.61 0.00
CA PRO A 62 4.40 3.09 0.16
C PRO A 62 3.47 1.94 0.54
N THR A 63 2.69 2.14 1.60
CA THR A 63 1.87 1.06 2.17
C THR A 63 0.40 1.46 2.29
N ALA A 64 -0.48 0.61 1.76
CA ALA A 64 -1.92 0.81 1.75
C ALA A 64 -2.67 -0.29 2.50
N VAL A 65 -3.76 0.07 3.15
CA VAL A 65 -4.70 -0.85 3.80
C VAL A 65 -6.01 -0.82 3.04
N ILE A 66 -6.51 -1.99 2.64
CA ILE A 66 -7.78 -2.14 1.94
C ILE A 66 -8.68 -3.16 2.64
N GLY A 67 -9.97 -3.12 2.38
CA GLY A 67 -10.95 -4.08 2.91
C GLY A 67 -12.36 -3.72 2.46
N ALA A 68 -13.29 -4.65 2.62
CA ALA A 68 -14.71 -4.48 2.32
C ALA A 68 -15.48 -4.43 3.64
#